data_AF-A0A975D879-F1
#
_entry.id   AF-A0A975D879-F1
#
_cell.length_a   1.000
_cell.length_b   1.000
_cell.length_c   1.000
_cell.angle_alpha   90.00
_cell.angle_beta   90.00
_cell.angle_gamma   90.00
#
_symmetry.space_group_name_H-M   'P 1'
#
loop_
_entity.id
_entity.type
_entity.pdbx_description
1 polymer ?
#
loop_
_entity_poly.entity_id
_entity_poly.type
_entity_poly.pdbx_seq_one_letter_code
_entity_poly.pdbx_strand_id
1 'polypeptide(L)'
;MSRLKSAHDLSGLMKYADRAPWDEAMDEMLSAHLGPACEATGLEPDAIFEIIGDHWQGPLWGCAFEDLLTQELEPDGRNLVDDYLKRRGWNEKAPNKAYMRALRDTMMSLYEVSEVVPGQSMTLRDLLRDVAPVTVREHGATQTLVNWDKIAARVVDVNGRHGISGALLPFSADGALQLIDAFGRLADDAKDTSELNQTDRDAILRASGPMFTNMWLLDCLGKAMPGTMPDMVNADGDDLVFHRIVFPLAKGVIGKSVVRRLNAAQWLEPASDTFWNWLVPVTKKRKPRTAKGGQAFVTTMEDGTPVFANVELAGRKLIVEVNSAARAEKAIAQMGEWLGDCVSTPMTEIRTLAQFMADDAARAPQEEPLDIPPDEMERIVHDMLTREYTKTLDEAVPALGNKTPRALARTKAGRAKVADWLKYIEKGAAKSGVGEPMATYDFTWMWQELGIIGLRR
;
A
#
# COMPACT_ATOMS: atom_id res chain seq x y z
N MET A 1 -13.44 -3.21 21.44
CA MET A 1 -13.32 -4.09 20.25
C MET A 1 -13.58 -5.53 20.69
N SER A 2 -14.67 -6.12 20.20
CA SER A 2 -14.99 -7.52 20.46
C SER A 2 -13.96 -8.39 19.73
N ARG A 3 -13.15 -9.18 20.45
CA ARG A 3 -12.31 -10.21 19.82
C ARG A 3 -13.26 -11.21 19.15
N LEU A 4 -13.36 -11.21 17.82
CA LEU A 4 -13.95 -12.34 17.12
C LEU A 4 -13.17 -13.59 17.56
N LYS A 5 -13.86 -14.53 18.22
CA LYS A 5 -13.28 -15.83 18.51
C LYS A 5 -12.99 -16.50 17.18
N SER A 6 -11.74 -16.92 16.98
CA SER A 6 -11.39 -17.83 15.87
C SER A 6 -12.39 -18.98 15.81
N ALA A 7 -12.88 -19.31 14.62
CA ALA A 7 -13.83 -20.41 14.43
C ALA A 7 -13.25 -21.77 14.87
N HIS A 8 -11.93 -21.89 14.87
CA HIS A 8 -11.17 -23.07 15.29
C HIS A 8 -10.11 -22.71 16.33
N ASP A 9 -10.06 -23.45 17.42
CA ASP A 9 -9.09 -23.24 18.51
C ASP A 9 -7.86 -24.12 18.28
N LEU A 10 -6.71 -23.48 18.07
CA LEU A 10 -5.40 -24.15 17.91
C LEU A 10 -4.51 -24.04 19.16
N SER A 11 -5.00 -23.44 20.25
CA SER A 11 -4.16 -23.12 21.42
C SER A 11 -3.50 -24.35 22.05
N GLY A 12 -4.17 -25.52 22.01
CA GLY A 12 -3.60 -26.78 22.48
C GLY A 12 -2.44 -27.27 21.61
N LEU A 13 -2.57 -27.14 20.29
CA LEU A 13 -1.52 -27.51 19.33
C LEU A 13 -0.33 -26.54 19.40
N MET A 14 -0.57 -25.23 19.50
CA MET A 14 0.49 -24.23 19.68
C MET A 14 1.33 -24.53 20.94
N LYS A 15 0.68 -24.77 22.08
CA LYS A 15 1.37 -25.16 23.34
C LYS A 15 2.08 -26.52 23.27
N TYR A 16 1.73 -27.34 22.29
CA TYR A 16 2.37 -28.63 22.08
C TYR A 16 3.63 -28.48 21.20
N ALA A 17 3.63 -27.50 20.29
CA ALA A 17 4.80 -27.12 19.51
C ALA A 17 5.94 -26.58 20.41
N ASP A 18 5.62 -25.94 21.55
CA ASP A 18 6.61 -25.45 22.53
C ASP A 18 7.30 -26.58 23.35
N ARG A 19 7.30 -27.83 22.86
CA ARG A 19 7.82 -28.99 23.60
C ARG A 19 8.67 -29.87 22.70
N ALA A 20 9.78 -30.35 23.24
CA ALA A 20 10.62 -31.36 22.60
C ALA A 20 9.83 -32.51 21.95
N PRO A 21 10.12 -32.86 20.68
CA PRO A 21 11.16 -32.26 19.80
C PRO A 21 10.68 -31.08 18.94
N TRP A 22 9.46 -30.59 19.15
CA TRP A 22 8.81 -29.62 18.26
C TRP A 22 9.27 -28.18 18.49
N ASP A 23 9.84 -27.89 19.65
CA ASP A 23 10.41 -26.58 20.00
C ASP A 23 11.63 -26.28 19.11
N GLU A 24 12.57 -27.23 19.01
CA GLU A 24 13.73 -27.12 18.11
C GLU A 24 13.29 -26.96 16.64
N ALA A 25 12.32 -27.77 16.19
CA ALA A 25 11.79 -27.66 14.83
C ALA A 25 11.07 -26.33 14.55
N MET A 26 10.41 -25.76 15.56
CA MET A 26 9.79 -24.44 15.47
C MET A 26 10.85 -23.34 15.37
N ASP A 27 11.93 -23.42 16.15
CA ASP A 27 13.05 -22.47 16.09
C ASP A 27 13.76 -22.51 14.73
N GLU A 28 13.98 -23.70 14.17
CA GLU A 28 14.51 -23.88 12.81
C GLU A 28 13.58 -23.27 11.76
N MET A 29 12.26 -23.47 11.89
CA MET A 29 11.29 -22.91 10.96
C MET A 29 11.23 -21.37 11.04
N LEU A 30 11.26 -20.80 12.25
CA LEU A 30 11.36 -19.35 12.42
C LEU A 30 12.64 -18.80 11.79
N SER A 31 13.77 -19.50 11.97
CA SER A 31 15.05 -19.14 11.37
C SER A 31 14.98 -19.18 9.84
N ALA A 32 14.30 -20.17 9.26
CA ALA A 32 14.11 -20.22 7.81
C ALA A 32 13.26 -19.05 7.27
N HIS A 33 12.24 -18.62 8.03
CA HIS A 33 11.33 -17.54 7.63
C HIS A 33 11.91 -16.14 7.79
N LEU A 34 12.77 -15.91 8.78
CA LEU A 34 13.30 -14.58 9.10
C LEU A 34 14.78 -14.42 8.73
N GLY A 35 15.55 -15.50 8.82
CA GLY A 35 17.00 -15.51 8.66
C GLY A 35 17.49 -14.89 7.35
N PRO A 36 16.96 -15.28 6.17
CA PRO A 36 17.42 -14.71 4.90
C PRO A 36 17.17 -13.20 4.78
N ALA A 37 16.07 -12.68 5.33
CA ALA A 37 15.84 -11.24 5.40
C ALA A 37 16.84 -10.56 6.35
N CYS A 38 17.08 -11.14 7.54
CA CYS A 38 18.08 -10.65 8.50
C CYS A 38 19.49 -10.60 7.89
N GLU A 39 19.91 -11.67 7.19
CA GLU A 39 21.20 -11.75 6.49
C GLU A 39 21.31 -10.70 5.39
N ALA A 40 20.26 -10.53 4.58
CA ALA A 40 20.25 -9.57 3.48
C ALA A 40 20.32 -8.12 3.94
N THR A 41 19.74 -7.79 5.10
CA THR A 41 19.72 -6.41 5.62
C THR A 41 20.74 -6.15 6.71
N GLY A 42 21.36 -7.18 7.28
CA GLY A 42 22.21 -7.08 8.47
C GLY A 42 21.44 -6.63 9.72
N LEU A 43 20.12 -6.88 9.78
CA LEU A 43 19.25 -6.49 10.87
C LEU A 43 18.86 -7.71 11.69
N GLU A 44 18.75 -7.53 13.00
CA GLU A 44 18.15 -8.52 13.89
C GLU A 44 16.61 -8.51 13.76
N PRO A 45 15.91 -9.61 14.09
CA PRO A 45 14.46 -9.71 13.96
C PRO A 45 13.68 -8.56 14.62
N ASP A 46 14.07 -8.17 15.85
CA ASP A 46 13.39 -7.08 16.57
C ASP A 46 13.50 -5.75 15.81
N ALA A 47 14.65 -5.45 15.21
CA ALA A 47 14.82 -4.24 14.40
C ALA A 47 13.99 -4.27 13.11
N ILE A 48 13.80 -5.45 12.50
CA ILE A 48 12.88 -5.62 11.36
C ILE A 48 11.46 -5.27 11.79
N PHE A 49 11.00 -5.76 12.95
CA PHE A 49 9.65 -5.48 13.45
C PHE A 49 9.45 -4.03 13.87
N GLU A 50 10.46 -3.34 14.39
CA GLU A 50 10.39 -1.91 14.64
C GLU A 50 10.16 -1.10 13.34
N ILE A 51 10.74 -1.56 12.22
CA ILE A 51 10.63 -0.89 10.92
C ILE A 51 9.27 -1.16 10.26
N ILE A 52 8.84 -2.42 10.19
CA ILE A 52 7.60 -2.81 9.49
C ILE A 52 6.35 -2.75 10.39
N GLY A 53 6.55 -2.67 11.70
CA GLY A 53 5.54 -2.63 12.75
C GLY A 53 5.38 -3.96 13.49
N ASP A 54 5.39 -3.90 14.83
CA ASP A 54 5.29 -5.06 15.74
C ASP A 54 4.05 -5.94 15.54
N HIS A 55 2.99 -5.38 14.96
CA HIS A 55 1.77 -6.12 14.64
C HIS A 55 2.01 -7.29 13.67
N TRP A 56 3.13 -7.31 12.94
CA TRP A 56 3.52 -8.40 12.03
C TRP A 56 4.19 -9.59 12.72
N GLN A 57 4.62 -9.47 13.99
CA GLN A 57 5.24 -10.60 14.71
C GLN A 57 4.34 -11.83 14.75
N GLY A 58 3.06 -11.64 15.08
CA GLY A 58 2.07 -12.72 15.15
C GLY A 58 1.82 -13.41 13.79
N PRO A 59 1.51 -12.65 12.72
CA PRO A 59 1.36 -13.21 11.37
C PRO A 59 2.60 -13.96 10.86
N LEU A 60 3.81 -13.45 11.09
CA LEU A 60 5.04 -14.12 10.64
C LEU A 60 5.34 -15.39 11.44
N TRP A 61 5.12 -15.35 12.76
CA TRP A 61 5.14 -16.56 13.59
C TRP A 61 4.11 -17.58 13.10
N GLY A 62 2.91 -17.11 12.73
CA GLY A 62 1.84 -17.93 12.15
C GLY A 62 2.25 -18.58 10.82
N CYS A 63 2.99 -17.87 9.97
CA CYS A 63 3.53 -18.44 8.73
C CYS A 63 4.45 -19.63 9.03
N ALA A 64 5.44 -19.44 9.90
CA ALA A 64 6.39 -20.48 10.29
C ALA A 64 5.69 -21.64 11.00
N PHE A 65 4.78 -21.36 11.93
CA PHE A 65 4.01 -22.38 12.64
C PHE A 65 3.21 -23.24 11.66
N GLU A 66 2.47 -22.62 10.74
CA GLU A 66 1.68 -23.34 9.74
C GLU A 66 2.55 -24.11 8.75
N ASP A 67 3.75 -23.63 8.38
CA ASP A 67 4.71 -24.43 7.59
C ASP A 67 5.19 -25.66 8.36
N LEU A 68 5.49 -25.54 9.66
CA LEU A 68 5.84 -26.69 10.49
C LEU A 68 4.70 -27.73 10.56
N LEU A 69 3.43 -27.30 10.54
CA LEU A 69 2.30 -28.22 10.54
C LEU A 69 2.25 -29.14 9.30
N THR A 70 2.87 -28.72 8.19
CA THR A 70 2.87 -29.46 6.92
C THR A 70 4.13 -30.29 6.70
N GLN A 71 5.17 -30.13 7.53
CA GLN A 71 6.43 -30.87 7.37
C GLN A 71 6.38 -32.25 8.03
N GLU A 72 7.12 -33.20 7.45
CA GLU A 72 7.46 -34.48 8.05
C GLU A 72 8.94 -34.43 8.45
N LEU A 73 9.23 -34.61 9.75
CA LEU A 73 10.59 -34.59 10.27
C LEU A 73 11.29 -35.92 10.04
N GLU A 74 12.46 -35.85 9.44
CA GLU A 74 13.40 -36.96 9.30
C GLU A 74 13.99 -37.40 10.65
N PRO A 75 14.43 -38.66 10.80
CA PRO A 75 14.33 -39.77 9.85
C PRO A 75 13.01 -40.54 9.92
N ASP A 76 12.15 -40.23 10.89
CA ASP A 76 10.98 -41.05 11.24
C ASP A 76 9.70 -40.65 10.48
N GLY A 77 9.75 -39.59 9.66
CA GLY A 77 8.58 -39.01 8.99
C GLY A 77 7.52 -38.47 9.96
N ARG A 78 7.94 -37.95 11.12
CA ARG A 78 7.01 -37.49 12.16
C ARG A 78 6.43 -36.13 11.80
N ASN A 79 5.11 -35.99 11.85
CA ASN A 79 4.40 -34.73 11.66
C ASN A 79 3.76 -34.22 12.98
N LEU A 80 3.81 -32.90 13.20
CA LEU A 80 3.35 -32.25 14.43
C LEU A 80 1.85 -32.44 14.66
N VAL A 81 1.03 -32.28 13.63
CA VAL A 81 -0.43 -32.46 13.72
C VAL A 81 -0.76 -33.90 14.09
N ASP A 82 -0.14 -34.88 13.44
CA ASP A 82 -0.40 -36.30 13.68
C ASP A 82 0.02 -36.72 15.09
N ASP A 83 1.21 -36.30 15.55
CA ASP A 83 1.70 -36.61 16.90
C ASP A 83 0.81 -35.96 17.96
N TYR A 84 0.41 -34.70 17.77
CA TYR A 84 -0.51 -34.01 18.67
C TYR A 84 -1.86 -34.71 18.75
N LEU A 85 -2.49 -35.00 17.61
CA LEU A 85 -3.81 -35.64 17.59
C LEU A 85 -3.76 -37.06 18.17
N LYS A 86 -2.66 -37.79 17.97
CA LYS A 86 -2.45 -39.11 18.59
C LYS A 86 -2.36 -39.03 20.12
N ARG A 87 -1.66 -38.04 20.67
CA ARG A 87 -1.38 -37.94 22.12
C ARG A 87 -2.31 -37.03 22.90
N ARG A 88 -3.08 -36.16 22.25
CA ARG A 88 -3.92 -35.14 22.89
C ARG A 88 -5.27 -34.94 22.21
N GLY A 89 -5.51 -35.57 21.06
CA GLY A 89 -6.74 -35.37 20.27
C GLY A 89 -8.05 -35.80 20.95
N TRP A 90 -7.99 -36.54 22.08
CA TRP A 90 -9.18 -36.82 22.90
C TRP A 90 -9.70 -35.56 23.63
N ASN A 91 -8.84 -34.56 23.87
CA ASN A 91 -9.23 -33.28 24.45
C ASN A 91 -9.76 -32.29 23.39
N GLU A 92 -9.62 -32.63 22.10
CA GLU A 92 -10.00 -31.77 20.99
C GLU A 92 -11.41 -32.05 20.47
N LYS A 93 -12.13 -30.97 20.18
CA LYS A 93 -13.44 -31.02 19.54
C LYS A 93 -13.29 -31.50 18.09
N ALA A 94 -14.29 -32.20 17.57
CA ALA A 94 -14.26 -32.72 16.20
C ALA A 94 -13.96 -31.63 15.12
N PRO A 95 -14.52 -30.41 15.18
CA PRO A 95 -14.19 -29.35 14.22
C PRO A 95 -12.72 -28.90 14.28
N ASN A 96 -12.13 -28.82 15.47
CA ASN A 96 -10.71 -28.48 15.62
C ASN A 96 -9.82 -29.55 15.00
N LYS A 97 -10.12 -30.84 15.25
CA LYS A 97 -9.39 -31.95 14.65
C LYS A 97 -9.47 -31.96 13.12
N ALA A 98 -10.65 -31.68 12.57
CA ALA A 98 -10.83 -31.58 11.13
C ALA A 98 -10.01 -30.41 10.55
N TYR A 99 -10.03 -29.25 11.21
CA TYR A 99 -9.24 -28.08 10.80
C TYR A 99 -7.73 -28.32 10.90
N MET A 100 -7.24 -28.95 11.97
CA MET A 100 -5.81 -29.30 12.12
C MET A 100 -5.34 -30.24 11.01
N ARG A 101 -6.14 -31.27 10.67
CA ARG A 101 -5.84 -32.17 9.56
C ARG A 101 -5.88 -31.47 8.21
N ALA A 102 -6.86 -30.60 7.99
CA ALA A 102 -6.92 -29.81 6.76
C ALA A 102 -5.68 -28.91 6.62
N LEU A 103 -5.26 -28.24 7.70
CA LEU A 103 -4.04 -27.42 7.73
C LEU A 103 -2.78 -28.20 7.35
N ARG A 104 -2.61 -29.42 7.89
CA ARG A 104 -1.47 -30.32 7.58
C ARG A 104 -1.27 -30.54 6.08
N ASP A 105 -2.37 -30.56 5.31
CA ASP A 105 -2.34 -30.86 3.88
C ASP A 105 -2.40 -29.58 3.01
N THR A 106 -2.30 -28.39 3.61
CA THR A 106 -2.28 -27.12 2.88
C THR A 106 -0.87 -26.70 2.45
N MET A 107 -0.79 -25.66 1.61
CA MET A 107 0.45 -25.02 1.20
C MET A 107 0.23 -23.52 1.05
N MET A 108 1.27 -22.72 1.28
CA MET A 108 1.26 -21.30 0.97
C MET A 108 1.25 -21.12 -0.56
N SER A 109 0.44 -20.20 -1.06
CA SER A 109 0.50 -19.75 -2.45
C SER A 109 0.23 -18.25 -2.55
N LEU A 110 0.47 -17.68 -3.73
CA LEU A 110 0.19 -16.29 -4.05
C LEU A 110 -1.12 -16.21 -4.83
N TYR A 111 -2.04 -15.37 -4.36
CA TYR A 111 -3.36 -15.18 -4.95
C TYR A 111 -3.57 -13.73 -5.37
N GLU A 112 -4.27 -13.55 -6.48
CA GLU A 112 -4.94 -12.29 -6.81
C GLU A 112 -6.39 -12.34 -6.31
N VAL A 113 -6.79 -11.27 -5.62
CA VAL A 113 -8.11 -11.11 -5.00
C VAL A 113 -9.09 -10.53 -6.01
N SER A 114 -10.31 -11.06 -6.05
CA SER A 114 -11.43 -10.51 -6.82
C SER A 114 -12.76 -10.78 -6.11
N GLU A 115 -13.85 -10.18 -6.61
CA GLU A 115 -15.20 -10.37 -6.09
C GLU A 115 -15.32 -10.18 -4.56
N VAL A 116 -14.65 -9.15 -4.04
CA VAL A 116 -14.65 -8.87 -2.59
C VAL A 116 -16.05 -8.44 -2.13
N VAL A 117 -16.56 -9.15 -1.13
CA VAL A 117 -17.76 -8.79 -0.36
C VAL A 117 -17.31 -8.49 1.07
N PRO A 118 -17.24 -7.20 1.48
CA PRO A 118 -16.71 -6.82 2.78
C PRO A 118 -17.39 -7.54 3.95
N GLY A 119 -16.58 -8.10 4.86
CA GLY A 119 -17.03 -8.85 6.03
C GLY A 119 -17.53 -10.27 5.73
N GLN A 120 -17.45 -10.75 4.49
CA GLN A 120 -18.07 -12.02 4.10
C GLN A 120 -17.15 -12.95 3.31
N SER A 121 -16.68 -12.51 2.13
CA SER A 121 -15.98 -13.40 1.20
C SER A 121 -15.15 -12.65 0.18
N MET A 122 -14.23 -13.37 -0.45
CA MET A 122 -13.52 -12.95 -1.65
C MET A 122 -13.20 -14.17 -2.51
N THR A 123 -13.01 -13.97 -3.80
CA THR A 123 -12.52 -14.99 -4.73
C THR A 123 -11.00 -14.85 -4.85
N LEU A 124 -10.30 -15.98 -4.75
CA LEU A 124 -8.85 -16.06 -4.84
C LEU A 124 -8.44 -16.82 -6.10
N ARG A 125 -7.73 -16.15 -7.00
CA ARG A 125 -7.11 -16.77 -8.18
C ARG A 125 -5.64 -17.03 -7.91
N ASP A 126 -5.25 -18.29 -7.92
CA ASP A 126 -3.86 -18.69 -7.71
C ASP A 126 -2.97 -18.20 -8.89
N LEU A 127 -1.84 -17.57 -8.56
CA LEU A 127 -0.89 -17.03 -9.53
C LEU A 127 0.30 -17.96 -9.80
N LEU A 128 0.47 -19.02 -8.98
CA LEU A 128 1.56 -19.98 -9.06
C LEU A 128 1.09 -21.36 -9.53
N ARG A 129 -0.20 -21.68 -9.44
CA ARG A 129 -0.81 -22.93 -9.90
C ARG A 129 -1.90 -22.65 -10.93
N ASP A 130 -2.01 -23.53 -11.92
CA ASP A 130 -3.12 -23.51 -12.88
C ASP A 130 -4.31 -24.29 -12.30
N VAL A 131 -4.96 -23.68 -11.30
CA VAL A 131 -6.15 -24.21 -10.62
C VAL A 131 -7.33 -23.24 -10.76
N ALA A 132 -8.54 -23.78 -10.65
CA ALA A 132 -9.74 -22.94 -10.65
C ALA A 132 -9.72 -21.97 -9.45
N PRO A 133 -10.16 -20.70 -9.63
CA PRO A 133 -10.32 -19.77 -8.52
C PRO A 133 -11.26 -20.34 -7.44
N VAL A 134 -10.98 -19.97 -6.19
CA VAL A 134 -11.73 -20.44 -5.03
C VAL A 134 -12.32 -19.27 -4.26
N THR A 135 -13.61 -19.34 -3.96
CA THR A 135 -14.27 -18.37 -3.07
C THR A 135 -14.06 -18.79 -1.62
N VAL A 136 -13.44 -17.92 -0.83
CA VAL A 136 -13.15 -18.14 0.59
C VAL A 136 -14.04 -17.29 1.46
N ARG A 137 -14.38 -17.81 2.65
CA ARG A 137 -15.06 -17.05 3.70
C ARG A 137 -14.02 -16.36 4.56
N GLU A 138 -14.05 -15.03 4.57
CA GLU A 138 -13.10 -14.22 5.30
C GLU A 138 -13.79 -12.90 5.70
N HIS A 139 -13.62 -12.48 6.96
CA HIS A 139 -14.33 -11.33 7.52
C HIS A 139 -13.44 -10.11 7.75
N GLY A 140 -12.22 -10.29 8.24
CA GLY A 140 -11.35 -9.18 8.63
C GLY A 140 -10.60 -8.57 7.46
N ALA A 141 -9.91 -9.42 6.69
CA ALA A 141 -9.15 -9.00 5.52
C ALA A 141 -10.04 -8.42 4.40
N THR A 142 -11.27 -8.90 4.22
CA THR A 142 -12.23 -8.36 3.24
C THR A 142 -12.71 -6.94 3.56
N GLN A 143 -12.42 -6.41 4.75
CA GLN A 143 -12.71 -5.01 5.08
C GLN A 143 -11.65 -4.03 4.57
N THR A 144 -10.46 -4.54 4.21
CA THR A 144 -9.32 -3.70 3.79
C THR A 144 -8.79 -4.08 2.41
N LEU A 145 -8.88 -5.35 2.02
CA LEU A 145 -8.52 -5.82 0.69
C LEU A 145 -9.54 -5.38 -0.33
N VAL A 146 -9.05 -4.99 -1.51
CA VAL A 146 -9.88 -4.65 -2.67
C VAL A 146 -9.55 -5.58 -3.83
N ASN A 147 -10.39 -5.55 -4.87
CA ASN A 147 -10.10 -6.28 -6.10
C ASN A 147 -8.69 -5.94 -6.61
N TRP A 148 -8.01 -6.97 -7.11
CA TRP A 148 -6.66 -6.95 -7.67
C TRP A 148 -5.52 -6.78 -6.65
N ASP A 149 -5.82 -6.74 -5.34
CA ASP A 149 -4.80 -6.97 -4.33
C ASP A 149 -4.20 -8.38 -4.47
N LYS A 150 -2.93 -8.50 -4.09
CA LYS A 150 -2.18 -9.75 -4.15
C LYS A 150 -1.81 -10.15 -2.74
N ILE A 151 -2.11 -11.38 -2.37
CA ILE A 151 -1.88 -11.89 -1.02
C ILE A 151 -1.20 -13.25 -1.07
N ALA A 152 -0.25 -13.51 -0.17
CA ALA A 152 0.18 -14.86 0.13
C ALA A 152 -0.62 -15.39 1.32
N ALA A 153 -1.18 -16.58 1.18
CA ALA A 153 -2.01 -17.20 2.20
C ALA A 153 -2.07 -18.73 2.00
N ARG A 154 -2.60 -19.45 2.99
CA ARG A 154 -3.08 -20.83 2.80
C ARG A 154 -4.59 -20.83 2.71
N VAL A 155 -5.12 -21.54 1.72
CA VAL A 155 -6.55 -21.82 1.62
C VAL A 155 -6.82 -23.18 2.24
N VAL A 156 -7.65 -23.20 3.28
CA VAL A 156 -8.02 -24.41 4.02
C VAL A 156 -9.44 -24.81 3.63
N ASP A 157 -9.65 -26.07 3.26
CA ASP A 157 -10.99 -26.65 3.11
C ASP A 157 -11.35 -27.51 4.32
N VAL A 158 -12.42 -27.13 5.01
CA VAL A 158 -13.04 -27.97 6.05
C VAL A 158 -14.48 -28.30 5.67
N ASN A 159 -14.68 -29.52 5.15
CA ASN A 159 -15.99 -30.05 4.74
C ASN A 159 -16.68 -29.21 3.65
N GLY A 160 -15.94 -28.84 2.59
CA GLY A 160 -16.42 -28.04 1.48
C GLY A 160 -16.56 -26.55 1.81
N ARG A 161 -15.92 -26.08 2.88
CA ARG A 161 -15.92 -24.68 3.30
C ARG A 161 -14.50 -24.16 3.26
N HIS A 162 -14.23 -23.33 2.25
CA HIS A 162 -12.95 -22.68 2.09
C HIS A 162 -12.82 -21.45 2.99
N GLY A 163 -11.68 -21.33 3.65
CA GLY A 163 -11.27 -20.16 4.40
C GLY A 163 -9.78 -19.89 4.20
N ILE A 164 -9.33 -18.72 4.62
CA ILE A 164 -7.90 -18.42 4.73
C ILE A 164 -7.43 -18.86 6.13
N SER A 165 -6.25 -19.47 6.20
CA SER A 165 -5.59 -19.76 7.48
C SER A 165 -5.22 -18.48 8.24
N GLY A 166 -4.66 -18.60 9.45
CA GLY A 166 -4.42 -17.42 10.30
C GLY A 166 -3.35 -16.46 9.75
N ALA A 167 -2.52 -16.93 8.82
CA ALA A 167 -1.42 -16.18 8.22
C ALA A 167 -1.78 -15.67 6.81
N LEU A 168 -1.76 -14.34 6.64
CA LEU A 168 -1.99 -13.66 5.36
C LEU A 168 -0.99 -12.51 5.21
N LEU A 169 -0.26 -12.48 4.09
CA LEU A 169 0.74 -11.46 3.77
C LEU A 169 0.33 -10.67 2.53
N PRO A 170 0.05 -9.35 2.62
CA PRO A 170 -0.29 -8.53 1.47
C PRO A 170 0.97 -8.13 0.68
N PHE A 171 1.01 -8.43 -0.61
CA PHE A 171 2.13 -8.13 -1.49
C PHE A 171 1.91 -6.84 -2.29
N SER A 172 2.98 -6.08 -2.49
CA SER A 172 3.00 -5.05 -3.52
C SER A 172 2.97 -5.67 -4.93
N ALA A 173 2.72 -4.86 -5.95
CA ALA A 173 2.78 -5.33 -7.33
C ALA A 173 4.18 -5.86 -7.69
N ASP A 174 5.22 -5.13 -7.30
CA ASP A 174 6.61 -5.49 -7.59
C ASP A 174 7.06 -6.72 -6.80
N GLY A 175 6.75 -6.79 -5.50
CA GLY A 175 7.07 -7.94 -4.67
C GLY A 175 6.39 -9.22 -5.17
N ALA A 176 5.12 -9.12 -5.61
CA ALA A 176 4.42 -10.25 -6.21
C ALA A 176 5.06 -10.71 -7.53
N LEU A 177 5.47 -9.77 -8.39
CA LEU A 177 6.16 -10.10 -9.64
C LEU A 177 7.51 -10.78 -9.39
N GLN A 178 8.28 -10.28 -8.41
CA GLN A 178 9.54 -10.91 -8.00
C GLN A 178 9.32 -12.32 -7.50
N LEU A 179 8.28 -12.55 -6.68
CA LEU A 179 7.95 -13.87 -6.16
C LEU A 179 7.54 -14.84 -7.28
N ILE A 180 6.73 -14.39 -8.24
CA ILE A 180 6.34 -15.19 -9.40
C ILE A 180 7.56 -15.58 -10.23
N ASP A 181 8.48 -14.64 -10.49
CA ASP A 181 9.71 -14.89 -11.25
C ASP A 181 10.62 -15.89 -10.52
N ALA A 182 10.83 -15.68 -9.22
CA ALA A 182 11.69 -16.54 -8.43
C ALA A 182 11.10 -17.97 -8.29
N PHE A 183 9.79 -18.10 -8.13
CA PHE A 183 9.11 -19.41 -8.15
C PHE A 183 9.17 -20.05 -9.53
N GLY A 184 9.04 -19.27 -10.61
CA GLY A 184 9.21 -19.72 -11.98
C GLY A 184 10.58 -20.36 -12.22
N ARG A 185 11.65 -19.70 -11.75
CA ARG A 185 13.03 -20.23 -11.81
C ARG A 185 13.19 -21.53 -11.04
N LEU A 186 12.68 -21.61 -9.80
CA LEU A 186 12.71 -22.86 -9.02
C LEU A 186 11.99 -24.01 -9.73
N ALA A 187 10.83 -23.72 -10.33
CA ALA A 187 10.08 -24.70 -11.10
C ALA A 187 10.80 -25.11 -12.40
N ASP A 188 11.51 -24.20 -13.06
CA ASP A 188 12.24 -24.53 -14.29
C ASP A 188 13.53 -25.31 -13.99
N ASP A 189 14.26 -24.98 -12.92
CA ASP A 189 15.44 -25.74 -12.47
C ASP A 189 15.07 -27.18 -12.09
N ALA A 190 13.89 -27.39 -11.50
CA ALA A 190 13.37 -28.72 -11.22
C ALA A 190 12.96 -29.48 -12.50
N LYS A 191 12.56 -28.78 -13.60
CA LYS A 191 12.21 -29.42 -14.88
C LYS A 191 13.40 -30.01 -15.62
N ASP A 192 14.59 -29.43 -15.49
CA ASP A 192 15.81 -29.97 -16.11
C ASP A 192 16.20 -31.36 -15.54
N THR A 193 15.49 -31.81 -14.50
CA THR A 193 15.59 -33.17 -13.94
C THR A 193 14.41 -34.11 -14.27
N SER A 194 13.23 -33.61 -14.70
CA SER A 194 12.13 -34.35 -15.37
C SER A 194 10.97 -33.41 -15.81
N GLU A 195 10.16 -33.78 -16.81
CA GLU A 195 8.97 -33.00 -17.22
C GLU A 195 7.97 -32.82 -16.06
N LEU A 196 7.99 -31.66 -15.38
CA LEU A 196 7.17 -31.44 -14.19
C LEU A 196 5.66 -31.43 -14.49
N ASN A 197 4.91 -32.18 -13.69
CA ASN A 197 3.45 -32.14 -13.62
C ASN A 197 2.99 -31.26 -12.42
N GLN A 198 1.68 -31.10 -12.21
CA GLN A 198 1.12 -30.28 -11.13
C GLN A 198 1.52 -30.75 -9.72
N THR A 199 1.73 -32.06 -9.54
CA THR A 199 2.20 -32.68 -8.30
C THR A 199 3.59 -32.18 -7.91
N ASP A 200 4.44 -31.88 -8.91
CA ASP A 200 5.79 -31.39 -8.66
C ASP A 200 5.78 -29.89 -8.28
N ARG A 201 4.87 -29.09 -8.84
CA ARG A 201 4.68 -27.68 -8.41
C ARG A 201 4.18 -27.60 -6.97
N ASP A 202 3.24 -28.47 -6.60
CA ASP A 202 2.73 -28.53 -5.24
C ASP A 202 3.81 -28.96 -4.23
N ALA A 203 4.73 -29.85 -4.64
CA ALA A 203 5.88 -30.22 -3.82
C ALA A 203 6.84 -29.04 -3.60
N ILE A 204 7.14 -28.26 -4.66
CA ILE A 204 7.94 -27.04 -4.55
C ILE A 204 7.26 -26.04 -3.61
N LEU A 205 5.95 -25.82 -3.75
CA LEU A 205 5.20 -24.90 -2.88
C LEU A 205 5.24 -25.32 -1.41
N ARG A 206 5.09 -26.62 -1.12
CA ARG A 206 5.22 -27.16 0.25
C ARG A 206 6.59 -26.92 0.87
N ALA A 207 7.65 -26.87 0.06
CA ALA A 207 9.00 -26.55 0.51
C ALA A 207 9.33 -25.04 0.49
N SER A 208 8.46 -24.21 -0.10
CA SER A 208 8.75 -22.79 -0.37
C SER A 208 8.10 -21.81 0.60
N GLY A 209 7.39 -22.27 1.65
CA GLY A 209 6.76 -21.39 2.64
C GLY A 209 7.63 -20.24 3.16
N PRO A 210 8.89 -20.50 3.59
CA PRO A 210 9.82 -19.46 4.01
C PRO A 210 10.14 -18.41 2.94
N MET A 211 10.15 -18.80 1.66
CA MET A 211 10.41 -17.89 0.54
C MET A 211 9.37 -16.76 0.46
N PHE A 212 8.09 -17.07 0.66
CA PHE A 212 7.02 -16.06 0.66
C PHE A 212 7.27 -15.02 1.75
N THR A 213 7.65 -15.46 2.96
CA THR A 213 7.90 -14.56 4.08
C THR A 213 9.12 -13.67 3.83
N ASN A 214 10.22 -14.27 3.39
CA ASN A 214 11.46 -13.54 3.11
C ASN A 214 11.28 -12.48 2.01
N MET A 215 10.62 -12.83 0.91
CA MET A 215 10.38 -11.88 -0.18
C MET A 215 9.41 -10.77 0.23
N TRP A 216 8.40 -11.11 1.04
CA TRP A 216 7.49 -10.11 1.60
C TRP A 216 8.22 -9.14 2.54
N LEU A 217 9.08 -9.66 3.43
CA LEU A 217 9.90 -8.85 4.33
C LEU A 217 10.80 -7.88 3.56
N LEU A 218 11.49 -8.34 2.52
CA LEU A 218 12.34 -7.49 1.69
C LEU A 218 11.53 -6.45 0.91
N ASP A 219 10.34 -6.79 0.42
CA ASP A 219 9.42 -5.84 -0.21
C ASP A 219 8.90 -4.77 0.76
N CYS A 220 8.65 -5.12 2.03
CA CYS A 220 8.26 -4.17 3.07
C CYS A 220 9.44 -3.29 3.51
N LEU A 221 10.60 -3.90 3.80
CA LEU A 221 11.82 -3.19 4.22
C LEU A 221 12.33 -2.27 3.11
N GLY A 222 12.30 -2.72 1.86
CA GLY A 222 12.62 -1.90 0.70
C GLY A 222 11.75 -0.66 0.58
N LYS A 223 10.49 -0.68 1.04
CA LYS A 223 9.63 0.52 1.08
C LYS A 223 9.80 1.36 2.35
N ALA A 224 10.18 0.73 3.46
CA ALA A 224 10.31 1.37 4.76
C ALA A 224 11.68 2.03 5.00
N MET A 225 12.73 1.59 4.29
CA MET A 225 14.07 2.16 4.40
C MET A 225 14.16 3.55 3.72
N PRO A 226 14.72 4.57 4.39
CA PRO A 226 14.97 5.87 3.77
C PRO A 226 15.90 5.77 2.55
N GLY A 227 15.52 6.38 1.42
CA GLY A 227 16.35 6.46 0.19
C GLY A 227 15.97 5.52 -0.96
N THR A 228 14.93 4.69 -0.79
CA THR A 228 14.36 3.85 -1.87
C THR A 228 13.13 4.46 -2.54
N MET A 229 12.54 5.50 -1.94
CA MET A 229 11.70 6.47 -2.64
C MET A 229 12.61 7.48 -3.36
N PRO A 230 12.33 7.91 -4.60
CA PRO A 230 13.14 8.92 -5.26
C PRO A 230 13.29 10.14 -4.34
N ASP A 231 14.52 10.64 -4.15
CA ASP A 231 14.73 11.88 -3.40
C ASP A 231 13.85 12.97 -4.01
N MET A 232 12.79 13.35 -3.29
CA MET A 232 11.92 14.41 -3.78
C MET A 232 12.62 15.74 -3.53
N VAL A 233 12.92 16.44 -4.62
CA VAL A 233 13.49 17.79 -4.58
C VAL A 233 12.40 18.80 -4.92
N ASN A 234 12.44 19.99 -4.34
CA ASN A 234 11.52 21.05 -4.74
C ASN A 234 11.86 21.59 -6.15
N ALA A 235 11.05 22.51 -6.68
CA ALA A 235 11.28 23.17 -7.98
C ALA A 235 12.64 23.90 -8.11
N ASP A 236 13.29 24.21 -6.98
CA ASP A 236 14.62 24.84 -6.93
C ASP A 236 15.77 23.81 -6.89
N GLY A 237 15.47 22.53 -6.65
CA GLY A 237 16.44 21.44 -6.51
C GLY A 237 16.94 21.20 -5.07
N ASP A 238 16.25 21.75 -4.06
CA ASP A 238 16.55 21.52 -2.64
C ASP A 238 15.79 20.30 -2.09
N ASP A 239 16.30 19.68 -1.03
CA ASP A 239 15.62 18.60 -0.30
C ASP A 239 14.23 19.04 0.19
N LEU A 240 13.22 18.18 -0.02
CA LEU A 240 11.84 18.47 0.34
C LEU A 240 11.60 18.29 1.84
N VAL A 241 11.61 19.40 2.58
CA VAL A 241 11.30 19.47 4.02
C VAL A 241 10.33 20.62 4.25
N PHE A 242 9.14 20.30 4.78
CA PHE A 242 8.08 21.30 4.96
C PHE A 242 8.32 22.10 6.24
N HIS A 243 8.40 23.42 6.11
CA HIS A 243 8.53 24.35 7.22
C HIS A 243 7.25 25.15 7.37
N ARG A 244 6.63 25.08 8.54
CA ARG A 244 5.51 25.93 8.95
C ARG A 244 6.04 27.03 9.86
N ILE A 245 6.08 28.25 9.35
CA ILE A 245 6.58 29.42 10.06
C ILE A 245 5.40 30.20 10.60
N VAL A 246 5.34 30.36 11.91
CA VAL A 246 4.24 31.03 12.61
C VAL A 246 4.74 32.36 13.17
N PHE A 247 4.22 33.45 12.64
CA PHE A 247 4.43 34.82 13.13
C PHE A 247 3.25 35.24 14.01
N PRO A 248 3.42 35.36 15.33
CA PRO A 248 2.40 35.96 16.18
C PRO A 248 2.21 37.44 15.84
N LEU A 249 0.97 37.91 15.75
CA LEU A 249 0.73 39.35 15.61
C LEU A 249 1.10 40.09 16.90
N ALA A 250 1.83 41.19 16.75
CA ALA A 250 2.25 42.01 17.89
C ALA A 250 1.05 42.56 18.69
N LYS A 251 1.27 42.88 19.96
CA LYS A 251 0.22 43.35 20.87
C LYS A 251 -0.43 44.63 20.33
N GLY A 252 -1.76 44.62 20.21
CA GLY A 252 -2.53 45.75 19.68
C GLY A 252 -2.68 45.80 18.16
N VAL A 253 -1.99 44.92 17.41
CA VAL A 253 -2.15 44.81 15.96
C VAL A 253 -3.47 44.10 15.64
N ILE A 254 -4.22 44.66 14.68
CA ILE A 254 -5.52 44.19 14.22
C ILE A 254 -5.33 43.44 12.90
N GLY A 255 -5.92 42.26 12.74
CA GLY A 255 -5.76 41.44 11.52
C GLY A 255 -6.01 42.20 10.21
N LYS A 256 -7.04 43.07 10.17
CA LYS A 256 -7.37 43.89 9.00
C LYS A 256 -6.22 44.81 8.54
N SER A 257 -5.38 45.32 9.44
CA SER A 257 -4.22 46.13 9.04
C SER A 257 -3.11 45.28 8.43
N VAL A 258 -2.99 44.02 8.84
CA VAL A 258 -2.04 43.05 8.27
C VAL A 258 -2.50 42.61 6.88
N VAL A 259 -3.78 42.27 6.72
CA VAL A 259 -4.43 41.97 5.42
C VAL A 259 -4.15 43.10 4.42
N ARG A 260 -4.35 44.37 4.80
CA ARG A 260 -4.09 45.51 3.92
C ARG A 260 -2.64 45.60 3.46
N ARG A 261 -1.67 45.25 4.32
CA ARG A 261 -0.24 45.24 3.96
C ARG A 261 0.13 44.07 3.08
N LEU A 262 -0.46 42.90 3.30
CA LEU A 262 -0.27 41.71 2.45
C LEU A 262 -0.86 41.93 1.05
N ASN A 263 -2.06 42.51 0.95
CA ASN A 263 -2.67 42.88 -0.33
C ASN A 263 -1.88 43.95 -1.11
N ALA A 264 -1.01 44.71 -0.45
CA ALA A 264 -0.14 45.69 -1.11
C ALA A 264 1.19 45.08 -1.61
N ALA A 265 1.50 43.83 -1.25
CA ALA A 265 2.71 43.15 -1.68
C ALA A 265 2.53 42.59 -3.10
N GLN A 266 3.29 43.13 -4.07
CA GLN A 266 3.21 42.70 -5.47
C GLN A 266 3.66 41.25 -5.73
N TRP A 267 4.28 40.60 -4.74
CA TRP A 267 4.74 39.22 -4.80
C TRP A 267 3.76 38.23 -4.15
N LEU A 268 2.64 38.72 -3.60
CA LEU A 268 1.53 37.91 -3.09
C LEU A 268 0.32 38.05 -4.01
N GLU A 269 -0.26 36.92 -4.37
CA GLU A 269 -1.55 36.85 -5.04
C GLU A 269 -2.61 36.40 -4.02
N PRO A 270 -3.65 37.21 -3.74
CA PRO A 270 -4.72 36.81 -2.82
C PRO A 270 -5.56 35.69 -3.43
N ALA A 271 -5.72 34.59 -2.70
CA ALA A 271 -6.66 33.52 -3.06
C ALA A 271 -7.96 33.61 -2.25
N SER A 272 -7.92 34.21 -1.06
CA SER A 272 -9.10 34.54 -0.24
C SER A 272 -8.83 35.75 0.65
N ASP A 273 -9.82 36.14 1.48
CA ASP A 273 -9.70 37.25 2.45
C ASP A 273 -8.59 37.04 3.51
N THR A 274 -8.17 35.79 3.70
CA THR A 274 -7.17 35.41 4.71
C THR A 274 -6.05 34.54 4.16
N PHE A 275 -5.98 34.31 2.85
CA PHE A 275 -4.99 33.41 2.23
C PHE A 275 -4.38 34.01 0.95
N TRP A 276 -3.06 33.88 0.82
CA TRP A 276 -2.28 34.37 -0.31
C TRP A 276 -1.28 33.32 -0.80
N ASN A 277 -1.11 33.27 -2.12
CA ASN A 277 -0.04 32.53 -2.78
C ASN A 277 1.14 33.47 -3.03
N TRP A 278 2.31 33.14 -2.50
CA TRP A 278 3.55 33.83 -2.86
C TRP A 278 4.09 33.23 -4.15
N LEU A 279 4.13 34.01 -5.22
CA LEU A 279 4.57 33.53 -6.54
C LEU A 279 6.06 33.78 -6.77
N VAL A 280 6.69 32.87 -7.52
CA VAL A 280 8.03 33.10 -8.09
C VAL A 280 7.87 33.84 -9.43
N PRO A 281 8.54 34.99 -9.64
CA PRO A 281 8.54 35.64 -10.96
C PRO A 281 9.05 34.69 -12.04
N VAL A 282 8.29 34.52 -13.13
CA VAL A 282 8.68 33.68 -14.27
C VAL A 282 9.87 34.32 -14.98
N THR A 283 11.08 34.07 -14.48
CA THR A 283 12.31 34.43 -15.19
C THR A 283 12.52 33.40 -16.29
N LYS A 284 12.38 33.84 -17.54
CA LYS A 284 12.68 33.04 -18.74
C LYS A 284 14.17 32.68 -18.74
N LYS A 285 14.56 31.63 -18.00
CA LYS A 285 15.81 30.83 -18.05
C LYS A 285 16.08 30.15 -16.69
N ARG A 286 15.25 29.18 -16.28
CA ARG A 286 15.73 28.11 -15.38
C ARG A 286 15.41 26.78 -16.04
N LYS A 287 16.45 26.07 -16.50
CA LYS A 287 16.32 24.64 -16.78
C LYS A 287 16.08 23.95 -15.43
N PRO A 288 15.09 23.05 -15.31
CA PRO A 288 14.94 22.26 -14.09
C PRO A 288 16.26 21.53 -13.83
N ARG A 289 16.87 21.78 -12.66
CA ARG A 289 18.05 21.04 -12.21
C ARG A 289 17.55 19.71 -11.69
N THR A 290 17.36 18.74 -12.57
CA THR A 290 17.25 17.35 -12.16
C THR A 290 18.61 16.91 -11.65
N ALA A 291 18.81 16.88 -10.33
CA ALA A 291 19.82 15.98 -9.78
C ALA A 291 19.43 14.56 -10.22
N LYS A 292 20.42 13.76 -10.65
CA LYS A 292 20.17 12.42 -11.19
C LYS A 292 19.32 11.62 -10.18
N GLY A 293 18.07 11.31 -10.55
CA GLY A 293 17.20 10.39 -9.81
C GLY A 293 16.12 11.02 -8.93
N GLY A 294 16.10 12.34 -8.72
CA GLY A 294 15.09 12.99 -7.88
C GLY A 294 13.81 13.39 -8.61
N GLN A 295 12.64 13.15 -8.01
CA GLN A 295 11.34 13.53 -8.57
C GLN A 295 10.95 14.93 -8.04
N ALA A 296 10.67 15.88 -8.95
CA ALA A 296 10.44 17.28 -8.55
C ALA A 296 9.02 17.47 -7.98
N PHE A 297 8.89 17.93 -6.74
CA PHE A 297 7.63 18.37 -6.16
C PHE A 297 7.42 19.86 -6.46
N VAL A 298 6.43 20.15 -7.32
CA VAL A 298 6.15 21.52 -7.78
C VAL A 298 4.67 21.83 -7.52
N THR A 299 4.42 22.75 -6.58
CA THR A 299 3.11 23.38 -6.42
C THR A 299 3.00 24.54 -7.42
N THR A 300 2.02 24.49 -8.30
CA THR A 300 1.76 25.53 -9.31
C THR A 300 0.34 26.07 -9.19
N MET A 301 0.15 27.34 -9.57
CA MET A 301 -1.17 27.91 -9.85
C MET A 301 -1.79 27.22 -11.08
N GLU A 302 -3.10 27.43 -11.34
CA GLU A 302 -3.79 26.87 -12.52
C GLU A 302 -3.14 27.28 -13.85
N ASP A 303 -2.49 28.45 -13.90
CA ASP A 303 -1.76 28.95 -15.06
C ASP A 303 -0.33 28.38 -15.20
N GLY A 304 0.07 27.47 -14.30
CA GLY A 304 1.38 26.85 -14.25
C GLY A 304 2.46 27.67 -13.53
N THR A 305 2.13 28.83 -12.94
CA THR A 305 3.08 29.65 -12.20
C THR A 305 3.52 28.93 -10.90
N PRO A 306 4.83 28.71 -10.68
CA PRO A 306 5.31 28.06 -9.46
C PRO A 306 5.03 28.89 -8.21
N VAL A 307 4.47 28.23 -7.20
CA VAL A 307 4.24 28.81 -5.87
C VAL A 307 5.51 28.66 -5.02
N PHE A 308 5.98 29.78 -4.46
CA PHE A 308 7.10 29.86 -3.54
C PHE A 308 6.70 29.42 -2.13
N ALA A 309 5.60 29.99 -1.63
CA ALA A 309 5.07 29.78 -0.28
C ALA A 309 3.56 30.01 -0.26
N ASN A 310 2.87 29.35 0.68
CA ASN A 310 1.49 29.67 1.04
C ASN A 310 1.49 30.54 2.28
N VAL A 311 0.63 31.55 2.32
CA VAL A 311 0.57 32.53 3.42
C VAL A 311 -0.87 32.64 3.90
N GLU A 312 -1.11 32.40 5.19
CA GLU A 312 -2.45 32.39 5.78
C GLU A 312 -2.48 33.23 7.06
N LEU A 313 -3.51 34.08 7.20
CA LEU A 313 -3.79 34.79 8.44
C LEU A 313 -4.88 34.06 9.24
N ALA A 314 -4.46 33.19 10.17
CA ALA A 314 -5.37 32.47 11.06
C ALA A 314 -5.43 33.13 12.45
N GLY A 315 -6.54 33.82 12.74
CA GLY A 315 -6.75 34.48 14.01
C GLY A 315 -5.71 35.57 14.31
N ARG A 316 -4.84 35.33 15.31
CA ARG A 316 -3.73 36.25 15.70
C ARG A 316 -2.35 35.77 15.24
N LYS A 317 -2.30 34.91 14.23
CA LYS A 317 -1.06 34.34 13.71
C LYS A 317 -1.05 34.47 12.19
N LEU A 318 0.07 34.92 11.64
CA LEU A 318 0.36 34.78 10.22
C LEU A 318 1.21 33.52 10.05
N ILE A 319 0.76 32.60 9.22
CA ILE A 319 1.41 31.32 8.96
C ILE A 319 1.97 31.38 7.54
N VAL A 320 3.22 30.94 7.38
CA VAL A 320 3.88 30.81 6.08
C VAL A 320 4.38 29.39 5.94
N GLU A 321 3.95 28.70 4.89
CA GLU A 321 4.35 27.33 4.61
C GLU A 321 5.23 27.26 3.36
N VAL A 322 6.38 26.62 3.52
CA VAL A 322 7.38 26.41 2.46
C VAL A 322 7.92 24.99 2.53
N ASN A 323 8.55 24.54 1.45
CA ASN A 323 8.99 23.16 1.29
C ASN A 323 10.52 22.98 1.21
N SER A 324 11.31 23.95 1.69
CA SER A 324 12.74 23.78 1.99
C SER A 324 13.25 24.76 3.04
N ALA A 325 14.37 24.41 3.70
CA ALA A 325 15.02 25.27 4.69
C ALA A 325 15.48 26.62 4.10
N ALA A 326 16.03 26.60 2.88
CA ALA A 326 16.44 27.81 2.19
C ALA A 326 15.25 28.74 1.86
N ARG A 327 14.08 28.18 1.54
CA ARG A 327 12.85 28.96 1.37
C ARG A 327 12.34 29.51 2.70
N ALA A 328 12.54 28.79 3.81
CA ALA A 328 12.11 29.24 5.12
C ALA A 328 12.90 30.44 5.63
N GLU A 329 14.22 30.44 5.46
CA GLU A 329 15.07 31.59 5.80
C GLU A 329 14.65 32.84 5.01
N LYS A 330 14.43 32.67 3.69
CA LYS A 330 13.94 33.75 2.82
C LYS A 330 12.57 34.26 3.23
N ALA A 331 11.65 33.36 3.57
CA ALA A 331 10.32 33.71 4.03
C ALA A 331 10.36 34.47 5.36
N ILE A 332 11.22 34.05 6.29
CA ILE A 332 11.44 34.73 7.57
C ILE A 332 11.93 36.16 7.35
N ALA A 333 12.96 36.34 6.53
CA ALA A 333 13.53 37.64 6.23
C ALA A 333 12.51 38.56 5.53
N GLN A 334 11.87 38.09 4.46
CA GLN A 334 10.95 38.89 3.65
C GLN A 334 9.71 39.33 4.44
N MET A 335 9.13 38.43 5.24
CA MET A 335 7.95 38.75 6.05
C MET A 335 8.29 39.68 7.21
N GLY A 336 9.44 39.46 7.86
CA GLY A 336 9.95 40.34 8.91
C GLY A 336 10.20 41.75 8.39
N GLU A 337 10.81 41.89 7.21
CA GLU A 337 11.05 43.19 6.58
C GLU A 337 9.75 43.88 6.14
N TRP A 338 8.83 43.15 5.51
CA TRP A 338 7.60 43.73 4.96
C TRP A 338 6.60 44.14 6.03
N LEU A 339 6.43 43.32 7.06
CA LEU A 339 5.44 43.54 8.12
C LEU A 339 6.01 44.31 9.31
N GLY A 340 7.32 44.27 9.53
CA GLY A 340 8.01 44.96 10.61
C GLY A 340 7.36 44.69 11.97
N ASP A 341 7.09 45.77 12.71
CA ASP A 341 6.49 45.72 14.06
C ASP A 341 5.07 45.13 14.11
N CYS A 342 4.46 44.75 12.98
CA CYS A 342 3.16 44.09 12.98
C CYS A 342 3.23 42.63 13.47
N VAL A 343 4.40 42.01 13.38
CA VAL A 343 4.63 40.60 13.74
C VAL A 343 5.75 40.50 14.78
N SER A 344 5.66 39.50 15.65
CA SER A 344 6.69 39.16 16.63
C SER A 344 7.62 38.07 16.07
N THR A 345 8.66 37.72 16.83
CA THR A 345 9.61 36.66 16.47
C THR A 345 8.88 35.39 16.00
N PRO A 346 9.20 34.87 14.80
CA PRO A 346 8.55 33.67 14.28
C PRO A 346 9.00 32.42 15.02
N MET A 347 8.12 31.41 15.01
CA MET A 347 8.44 30.04 15.39
C MET A 347 8.38 29.17 14.15
N THR A 348 9.39 28.32 13.95
CA THR A 348 9.45 27.40 12.81
C THR A 348 9.25 25.98 13.27
N GLU A 349 8.29 25.30 12.70
CA GLU A 349 8.08 23.86 12.84
C GLU A 349 8.56 23.16 11.57
N ILE A 350 9.41 22.15 11.72
CA ILE A 350 9.99 21.36 10.62
C ILE A 350 9.27 20.03 10.55
N ARG A 351 8.80 19.65 9.35
CA ARG A 351 8.01 18.45 9.11
C ARG A 351 8.55 17.69 7.90
N THR A 352 8.57 16.36 7.99
CA THR A 352 8.89 15.49 6.86
C THR A 352 7.70 15.38 5.91
N LEU A 353 7.93 14.95 4.66
CA LEU A 353 6.86 14.68 3.68
C LEU A 353 5.81 13.69 4.24
N ALA A 354 6.26 12.63 4.91
CA ALA A 354 5.37 11.64 5.52
C ALA A 354 4.48 12.25 6.63
N GLN A 355 5.04 13.12 7.47
CA GLN A 355 4.28 13.83 8.51
C GLN A 355 3.33 14.87 7.92
N PHE A 356 3.73 15.56 6.86
CA PHE A 356 2.87 16.50 6.14
C PHE A 356 1.66 15.78 5.50
N MET A 357 1.88 14.66 4.80
CA MET A 357 0.79 13.86 4.22
C MET A 357 -0.15 13.28 5.28
N ALA A 358 0.37 12.86 6.43
CA ALA A 358 -0.44 12.36 7.54
C ALA A 358 -1.29 13.47 8.20
N ASP A 359 -0.74 14.68 8.34
CA ASP A 359 -1.46 15.84 8.88
C ASP A 359 -2.47 16.41 7.87
N ASP A 360 -2.17 16.41 6.56
CA ASP A 360 -3.08 16.86 5.50
C ASP A 360 -4.31 15.93 5.39
N ALA A 361 -4.09 14.62 5.50
CA ALA A 361 -5.18 13.65 5.64
C ALA A 361 -6.04 13.88 6.91
N ALA A 362 -5.46 14.46 7.96
CA ALA A 362 -6.16 14.80 9.21
C ALA A 362 -6.73 16.24 9.23
N ARG A 363 -6.28 17.12 8.33
CA ARG A 363 -6.66 18.54 8.19
C ARG A 363 -7.43 18.86 6.93
N ALA A 364 -7.73 17.86 6.09
CA ALA A 364 -8.57 18.01 4.91
C ALA A 364 -9.72 18.97 5.26
N PRO A 365 -9.80 20.15 4.61
CA PRO A 365 -10.90 21.05 4.85
C PRO A 365 -12.17 20.22 4.72
N GLN A 366 -13.09 20.34 5.69
CA GLN A 366 -14.48 20.18 5.28
C GLN A 366 -14.67 21.26 4.22
N GLU A 367 -14.53 20.88 2.94
CA GLU A 367 -15.02 21.71 1.84
C GLU A 367 -16.40 22.17 2.28
N GLU A 368 -16.65 23.49 2.19
CA GLU A 368 -18.00 23.99 2.37
C GLU A 368 -18.89 23.08 1.51
N PRO A 369 -19.85 22.36 2.10
CA PRO A 369 -20.60 21.39 1.35
C PRO A 369 -21.23 22.14 0.20
N LEU A 370 -20.77 21.86 -1.02
CA LEU A 370 -21.52 22.20 -2.21
C LEU A 370 -22.94 21.71 -1.92
N ASP A 371 -23.94 22.58 -2.08
CA ASP A 371 -25.35 22.30 -1.79
C ASP A 371 -25.94 21.38 -2.88
N ILE A 372 -25.19 20.32 -3.17
CA ILE A 372 -25.42 19.29 -4.17
C ILE A 372 -25.64 18.01 -3.35
N PRO A 373 -26.81 17.38 -3.45
CA PRO A 373 -27.06 16.09 -2.84
C PRO A 373 -25.95 15.07 -3.16
N PRO A 374 -25.53 14.22 -2.20
CA PRO A 374 -24.43 13.26 -2.43
C PRO A 374 -24.61 12.35 -3.65
N ASP A 375 -25.85 11.96 -3.95
CA ASP A 375 -26.21 11.17 -5.14
C ASP A 375 -26.05 11.96 -6.45
N GLU A 376 -26.32 13.26 -6.42
CA GLU A 376 -26.13 14.14 -7.56
C GLU A 376 -24.64 14.45 -7.79
N MET A 377 -23.86 14.63 -6.72
CA MET A 377 -22.40 14.74 -6.79
C MET A 377 -21.78 13.47 -7.36
N GLU A 378 -22.20 12.30 -6.87
CA GLU A 378 -21.73 11.00 -7.36
C GLU A 378 -21.98 10.85 -8.87
N ARG A 379 -23.21 11.15 -9.31
CA ARG A 379 -23.56 11.13 -10.74
C ARG A 379 -22.68 12.07 -11.57
N ILE A 380 -22.47 13.31 -11.11
CA ILE A 380 -21.64 14.29 -11.83
C ILE A 380 -20.20 13.80 -11.97
N VAL A 381 -19.62 13.27 -10.89
CA VAL A 381 -18.26 12.73 -10.90
C VAL A 381 -18.20 11.51 -11.83
N HIS A 382 -19.16 10.58 -11.77
CA HIS A 382 -19.21 9.41 -12.65
C HIS A 382 -19.34 9.79 -14.14
N ASP A 383 -20.16 10.79 -14.47
CA ASP A 383 -20.29 11.30 -15.85
C ASP A 383 -18.99 11.99 -16.32
N MET A 384 -18.31 12.71 -15.43
CA MET A 384 -17.00 13.30 -15.71
C MET A 384 -15.95 12.21 -15.96
N LEU A 385 -15.85 11.22 -15.07
CA LEU A 385 -14.92 10.09 -15.19
C LEU A 385 -15.18 9.28 -16.46
N THR A 386 -16.45 9.03 -16.81
CA THR A 386 -16.81 8.33 -18.05
C THR A 386 -16.29 9.06 -19.27
N ARG A 387 -16.45 10.39 -19.33
CA ARG A 387 -15.93 11.21 -20.43
C ARG A 387 -14.40 11.19 -20.47
N GLU A 388 -13.74 11.37 -19.34
CA GLU A 388 -12.27 11.43 -19.27
C GLU A 388 -11.64 10.07 -19.64
N TYR A 389 -12.16 8.96 -19.10
CA TYR A 389 -11.68 7.64 -19.44
C TYR A 389 -11.98 7.27 -20.89
N THR A 390 -13.14 7.69 -21.44
CA THR A 390 -13.45 7.47 -22.88
C THR A 390 -12.39 8.11 -23.76
N LYS A 391 -12.01 9.36 -23.45
CA LYS A 391 -10.92 10.07 -24.14
C LYS A 391 -9.58 9.37 -23.93
N THR A 392 -9.28 8.94 -22.70
CA THR A 392 -8.04 8.22 -22.37
C THR A 392 -7.86 6.93 -23.20
N LEU A 393 -8.94 6.24 -23.59
CA LEU A 393 -8.86 5.04 -24.44
C LEU A 393 -8.28 5.32 -25.84
N ASP A 394 -8.37 6.56 -26.31
CA ASP A 394 -7.88 7.04 -27.61
C ASP A 394 -6.55 7.82 -27.50
N GLU A 395 -6.05 8.05 -26.28
CA GLU A 395 -4.81 8.80 -26.01
C GLU A 395 -3.64 7.89 -25.64
N ALA A 396 -2.42 8.42 -25.82
CA ALA A 396 -1.20 7.69 -25.47
C ALA A 396 -1.01 7.66 -23.95
N VAL A 397 -1.05 6.46 -23.36
CA VAL A 397 -0.89 6.28 -21.92
C VAL A 397 0.56 5.92 -21.60
N PRO A 398 1.28 6.68 -20.75
CA PRO A 398 2.66 6.39 -20.38
C PRO A 398 2.88 4.99 -19.79
N ALA A 399 1.98 4.54 -18.90
CA ALA A 399 2.01 3.20 -18.31
C ALA A 399 1.90 2.07 -19.36
N LEU A 400 1.39 2.38 -20.56
CA LEU A 400 1.25 1.45 -21.68
C LEU A 400 2.35 1.64 -22.74
N GLY A 401 3.45 2.33 -22.39
CA GLY A 401 4.56 2.62 -23.29
C GLY A 401 4.18 3.66 -24.35
N ASN A 402 3.41 4.68 -23.97
CA ASN A 402 2.89 5.74 -24.84
C ASN A 402 2.08 5.23 -26.03
N LYS A 403 1.33 4.14 -25.83
CA LYS A 403 0.37 3.59 -26.81
C LYS A 403 -1.04 3.76 -26.29
N THR A 404 -2.01 3.78 -27.21
CA THR A 404 -3.42 3.88 -26.84
C THR A 404 -3.96 2.54 -26.37
N PRO A 405 -4.83 2.50 -25.34
CA PRO A 405 -5.51 1.28 -24.89
C PRO A 405 -6.22 0.54 -26.04
N ARG A 406 -6.96 1.25 -26.89
CA ARG A 406 -7.65 0.65 -28.06
C ARG A 406 -6.68 -0.01 -29.04
N ALA A 407 -5.52 0.59 -29.29
CA ALA A 407 -4.53 0.01 -30.20
C ALA A 407 -3.92 -1.27 -29.62
N LEU A 408 -3.59 -1.27 -28.32
CA LEU A 408 -3.00 -2.43 -27.66
C LEU A 408 -3.97 -3.59 -27.53
N ALA A 409 -5.25 -3.33 -27.26
CA ALA A 409 -6.29 -4.34 -27.12
C ALA A 409 -6.48 -5.21 -28.39
N ARG A 410 -6.03 -4.74 -29.56
CA ARG A 410 -6.06 -5.51 -30.82
C ARG A 410 -5.05 -6.65 -30.90
N THR A 411 -4.07 -6.71 -30.00
CA THR A 411 -2.99 -7.70 -30.03
C THR A 411 -3.02 -8.60 -28.81
N LYS A 412 -2.70 -9.90 -28.97
CA LYS A 412 -2.70 -10.85 -27.84
C LYS A 412 -1.85 -10.38 -26.66
N ALA A 413 -0.63 -9.89 -26.94
CA ALA A 413 0.27 -9.37 -25.92
C ALA A 413 -0.19 -8.02 -25.33
N GLY A 414 -0.78 -7.14 -26.15
CA GLY A 414 -1.27 -5.85 -25.68
C GLY A 414 -2.51 -5.96 -24.80
N ARG A 415 -3.40 -6.93 -25.04
CA ARG A 415 -4.58 -7.18 -24.17
C ARG A 415 -4.20 -7.45 -22.73
N ALA A 416 -3.13 -8.20 -22.48
CA ALA A 416 -2.64 -8.45 -21.12
C ALA A 416 -2.19 -7.15 -20.45
N LYS A 417 -1.38 -6.34 -21.14
CA LYS A 417 -0.92 -5.03 -20.63
C LYS A 417 -2.07 -4.07 -20.33
N VAL A 418 -3.08 -4.04 -21.19
CA VAL A 418 -4.28 -3.22 -21.00
C VAL A 418 -5.09 -3.73 -19.81
N ALA A 419 -5.24 -5.06 -19.66
CA ALA A 419 -5.91 -5.64 -18.50
C ALA A 419 -5.19 -5.28 -17.18
N ASP A 420 -3.85 -5.37 -17.14
CA ASP A 420 -3.08 -4.99 -15.95
C ASP A 420 -3.24 -3.49 -15.61
N TRP A 421 -3.27 -2.63 -16.64
CA TRP A 421 -3.54 -1.20 -16.47
C TRP A 421 -4.97 -0.92 -15.94
N LEU A 422 -5.98 -1.64 -16.46
CA LEU A 422 -7.35 -1.52 -15.95
C LEU A 422 -7.47 -1.99 -14.50
N LYS A 423 -6.79 -3.09 -14.13
CA LYS A 423 -6.72 -3.56 -12.74
C LYS A 423 -6.05 -2.52 -11.84
N TYR A 424 -5.00 -1.86 -12.32
CA TYR A 424 -4.32 -0.79 -11.58
C TYR A 424 -5.24 0.40 -11.28
N ILE A 425 -5.99 0.89 -12.28
CA ILE A 425 -6.92 2.03 -12.06
C ILE A 425 -8.10 1.64 -11.17
N GLU A 426 -8.70 0.45 -11.36
CA GLU A 426 -9.79 -0.04 -10.51
C GLU A 426 -9.35 -0.17 -9.05
N LYS A 427 -8.16 -0.73 -8.82
CA LYS A 427 -7.58 -0.86 -7.49
C LYS A 427 -7.29 0.49 -6.85
N GLY A 428 -6.78 1.47 -7.62
CA GLY A 428 -6.56 2.82 -7.15
C GLY A 428 -7.87 3.50 -6.73
N ALA A 429 -8.89 3.41 -7.57
CA ALA A 429 -10.22 3.96 -7.30
C ALA A 429 -10.84 3.34 -6.05
N ALA A 430 -10.81 2.01 -5.91
CA ALA A 430 -11.35 1.30 -4.75
C ALA A 430 -10.65 1.65 -3.41
N LYS A 431 -9.42 2.19 -3.46
CA LYS A 431 -8.69 2.68 -2.28
C LYS A 431 -8.92 4.16 -1.98
N SER A 432 -9.70 4.84 -2.81
CA SER A 432 -10.25 6.16 -2.46
C SER A 432 -11.14 6.01 -1.23
N GLY A 433 -11.17 6.99 -0.34
CA GLY A 433 -11.85 6.91 0.96
C GLY A 433 -13.31 6.44 0.87
N VAL A 434 -13.80 5.79 1.92
CA VAL A 434 -15.20 5.32 1.99
C VAL A 434 -16.14 6.53 1.86
N GLY A 435 -17.03 6.49 0.87
CA GLY A 435 -17.97 7.59 0.58
C GLY A 435 -17.50 8.56 -0.50
N GLU A 436 -16.29 8.39 -1.04
CA GLU A 436 -15.82 9.13 -2.21
C GLU A 436 -16.50 8.60 -3.49
N PRO A 437 -17.06 9.46 -4.35
CA PRO A 437 -17.64 9.06 -5.63
C PRO A 437 -16.71 8.23 -6.53
N MET A 438 -15.40 8.41 -6.39
CA MET A 438 -14.40 7.62 -7.11
C MET A 438 -14.41 6.14 -6.71
N ALA A 439 -14.69 5.83 -5.43
CA ALA A 439 -14.66 4.47 -4.91
C ALA A 439 -15.81 3.59 -5.45
N THR A 440 -16.91 4.20 -5.90
CA THR A 440 -18.11 3.50 -6.40
C THR A 440 -18.21 3.44 -7.92
N TYR A 441 -17.25 4.05 -8.64
CA TYR A 441 -17.30 4.11 -10.10
C TYR A 441 -17.08 2.73 -10.76
N ASP A 442 -17.97 2.36 -11.68
CA ASP A 442 -17.91 1.07 -12.38
C ASP A 442 -17.09 1.15 -13.67
N PHE A 443 -15.90 0.54 -13.65
CA PHE A 443 -15.01 0.45 -14.80
C PHE A 443 -15.37 -0.67 -15.80
N THR A 444 -16.42 -1.47 -15.53
CA THR A 444 -16.80 -2.64 -16.37
C THR A 444 -16.96 -2.27 -17.85
N TRP A 445 -17.48 -1.08 -18.15
CA TRP A 445 -17.67 -0.61 -19.52
C TRP A 445 -16.35 -0.53 -20.31
N MET A 446 -15.23 -0.16 -19.67
CA MET A 446 -13.93 -0.06 -20.33
C MET A 446 -13.45 -1.43 -20.81
N TRP A 447 -13.67 -2.46 -19.99
CA TRP A 447 -13.33 -3.85 -20.34
C TRP A 447 -14.16 -4.38 -21.50
N GLN A 448 -15.45 -4.03 -21.54
CA GLN A 448 -16.38 -4.40 -22.61
C GLN A 448 -16.02 -3.69 -23.92
N GLU A 449 -15.82 -2.37 -23.86
CA GLU A 449 -15.45 -1.51 -24.99
C GLU A 449 -14.14 -1.96 -25.65
N LEU A 450 -13.17 -2.39 -24.84
CA LEU A 450 -11.89 -2.89 -25.32
C LEU A 450 -11.92 -4.38 -25.74
N GLY A 451 -13.06 -5.07 -25.56
CA GLY A 451 -13.23 -6.48 -25.93
C GLY A 451 -12.38 -7.45 -25.10
N ILE A 452 -12.01 -7.06 -23.88
CA ILE A 452 -11.12 -7.83 -22.98
C ILE A 452 -11.79 -8.23 -21.67
N ILE A 453 -13.11 -8.13 -21.55
CA ILE A 453 -13.87 -8.50 -20.34
C ILE A 453 -13.56 -9.91 -19.81
N GLY A 454 -13.21 -10.86 -20.67
CA GLY A 454 -12.78 -12.20 -20.25
C GLY A 454 -11.46 -12.24 -19.45
N LEU A 455 -10.71 -11.14 -19.41
CA LEU A 455 -9.50 -10.96 -18.60
C LEU A 455 -9.77 -10.29 -17.24
N ARG A 456 -11.00 -9.82 -16.99
CA ARG A 456 -11.43 -9.23 -15.71
C ARG A 456 -11.78 -10.33 -14.71
N ARG A 457 -10.78 -11.09 -14.30
CA ARG A 457 -10.89 -12.22 -13.38
C ARG A 457 -9.59 -12.44 -12.61
#